data_AF-A0A954F561-F1
#
_entry.id   AF-A0A954F561-F1
#
_cell.length_a   1.000
_cell.length_b   1.000
_cell.length_c   1.000
_cell.angle_alpha   90.00
_cell.angle_beta   90.00
_cell.angle_gamma   90.00
#
_symmetry.space_group_name_H-M   'P 1'
#
loop_
_entity.id
_entity.type
_entity.pdbx_description
1 polymer ?
#
loop_
_entity_poly.entity_id
_entity_poly.type
_entity_poly.pdbx_seq_one_letter_code
_entity_poly.pdbx_strand_id
1 'polypeptide(L)'
;PSEGQQWMTDDGRGTPFIVDKADNVCGLVEPRQLTVPAKVDYPKLLHATAEYKEMVRSKIDPESAKGIEMLARARTRVVQACEVEQVNGGYCSIWKAISRRDGTAIPDVTKAVLKGI
;
A
#
# COMPACT_ATOMS: atom_id res chain seq x y z
N PRO A 1 25.80 14.01 -24.04
CA PRO A 1 24.40 13.51 -23.97
C PRO A 1 24.34 12.29 -23.04
N SER A 2 23.98 12.50 -21.79
CA SER A 2 23.75 11.43 -20.81
C SER A 2 22.45 10.71 -21.17
N GLU A 3 22.58 9.50 -21.70
CA GLU A 3 21.47 8.59 -22.01
C GLU A 3 20.63 8.35 -20.75
N GLY A 4 19.32 8.54 -20.91
CA GLY A 4 18.35 8.47 -19.84
C GLY A 4 18.32 7.10 -19.17
N GLN A 5 18.62 7.07 -17.88
CA GLN A 5 18.22 5.98 -17.00
C GLN A 5 16.70 6.00 -16.86
N GLN A 6 16.02 5.38 -17.83
CA GLN A 6 14.64 4.98 -17.69
C GLN A 6 14.64 3.74 -16.79
N TRP A 7 14.50 3.95 -15.49
CA TRP A 7 14.27 2.85 -14.55
C TRP A 7 12.99 2.14 -15.05
N MET A 8 13.16 0.93 -15.58
CA MET A 8 12.06 0.09 -16.03
C MET A 8 11.26 -0.31 -14.79
N THR A 9 10.33 0.55 -14.36
CA THR A 9 9.26 0.16 -13.45
C THR A 9 8.51 -0.96 -14.16
N ASP A 10 8.65 -2.19 -13.66
CA ASP A 10 7.91 -3.34 -14.15
C ASP A 10 6.44 -3.10 -13.88
N ASP A 11 5.72 -2.64 -14.90
CA ASP A 11 4.29 -2.35 -14.85
C ASP A 11 3.43 -3.62 -14.88
N GLY A 12 4.03 -4.80 -14.74
CA GLY A 12 3.36 -6.08 -14.93
C GLY A 12 3.05 -6.36 -16.41
N ARG A 13 3.89 -5.89 -17.34
CA ARG A 13 3.70 -6.12 -18.78
C ARG A 13 3.57 -7.62 -19.09
N GLY A 14 2.57 -7.96 -19.89
CA GLY A 14 2.25 -9.36 -20.22
C GLY A 14 1.44 -10.08 -19.13
N THR A 15 0.93 -9.36 -18.14
CA THR A 15 -0.02 -9.87 -17.13
C THR A 15 -1.35 -9.12 -17.20
N PRO A 16 -2.43 -9.61 -16.58
CA PRO A 16 -3.70 -8.91 -16.51
C PRO A 16 -3.67 -7.58 -15.76
N PHE A 17 -2.59 -7.28 -15.02
CA PHE A 17 -2.51 -6.15 -14.10
C PHE A 17 -1.54 -5.07 -14.58
N ILE A 18 -1.81 -3.83 -14.14
CA ILE A 18 -0.89 -2.69 -14.17
C ILE A 18 -0.59 -2.35 -12.72
N VAL A 19 0.68 -2.46 -12.32
CA VAL A 19 1.13 -2.26 -10.92
C VAL A 19 2.55 -1.71 -10.88
N ASP A 20 2.93 -1.07 -9.77
CA ASP A 20 4.32 -0.84 -9.40
C ASP A 20 4.61 -1.62 -8.11
N LYS A 21 5.73 -2.34 -8.03
CA LYS A 21 6.13 -3.08 -6.81
C LYS A 21 6.16 -2.19 -5.56
N ALA A 22 6.49 -0.91 -5.70
CA ALA A 22 6.49 0.07 -4.60
C ALA A 22 5.08 0.35 -4.03
N ASP A 23 4.04 0.03 -4.80
CA ASP A 23 2.65 0.14 -4.37
C ASP A 23 2.13 -1.12 -3.66
N ASN A 24 2.90 -2.19 -3.59
CA ASN A 24 2.51 -3.33 -2.75
C ASN A 24 2.51 -2.94 -1.26
N VAL A 25 1.47 -3.34 -0.53
CA VAL A 25 1.37 -3.14 0.92
C VAL A 25 1.60 -4.46 1.65
N CYS A 26 0.98 -5.55 1.20
CA CYS A 26 1.19 -6.89 1.72
C CYS A 26 0.79 -7.98 0.71
N GLY A 27 1.24 -9.22 0.96
CA GLY A 27 0.95 -10.39 0.13
C GLY A 27 1.84 -10.52 -1.10
N LEU A 28 1.33 -11.19 -2.15
CA LEU A 28 2.09 -11.44 -3.38
C LEU A 28 2.42 -10.14 -4.12
N VAL A 29 3.68 -10.01 -4.55
CA VAL A 29 4.19 -8.81 -5.24
C VAL A 29 4.45 -9.02 -6.73
N GLU A 30 4.66 -10.25 -7.18
CA GLU A 30 4.96 -10.52 -8.59
C GLU A 30 3.67 -10.50 -9.42
N PRO A 31 3.55 -9.65 -10.47
CA PRO A 31 2.31 -9.47 -11.22
C PRO A 31 1.73 -10.78 -11.81
N ARG A 32 2.61 -11.71 -12.17
CA ARG A 32 2.26 -13.03 -12.74
C ARG A 32 1.61 -13.99 -11.74
N GLN A 33 1.75 -13.73 -10.44
CA GLN A 33 1.18 -14.55 -9.37
C GLN A 33 -0.16 -14.00 -8.85
N LEU A 34 -0.59 -12.84 -9.34
CA LEU A 34 -1.82 -12.19 -8.88
C LEU A 34 -3.06 -12.89 -9.43
N THR A 35 -4.01 -13.18 -8.55
CA THR A 35 -5.29 -13.82 -8.88
C THR A 35 -6.46 -12.95 -8.41
N VAL A 36 -6.49 -12.62 -7.11
CA VAL A 36 -7.54 -11.82 -6.48
C VAL A 36 -6.92 -10.71 -5.62
N PRO A 37 -6.32 -9.67 -6.22
CA PRO A 37 -5.77 -8.55 -5.47
C PRO A 37 -6.88 -7.58 -5.03
N ALA A 38 -6.60 -6.82 -3.97
CA ALA A 38 -7.39 -5.66 -3.55
C ALA A 38 -6.53 -4.40 -3.50
N LYS A 39 -7.18 -3.24 -3.33
CA LYS A 39 -6.52 -1.95 -3.17
C LYS A 39 -6.99 -1.19 -1.93
N VAL A 40 -6.17 -0.25 -1.48
CA VAL A 40 -6.47 0.67 -0.37
C VAL A 40 -6.02 2.09 -0.66
N ASP A 41 -6.74 3.06 -0.10
CA ASP A 41 -6.29 4.44 0.05
C ASP A 41 -5.27 4.52 1.21
N TYR A 42 -4.00 4.28 0.87
CA TYR A 42 -2.92 4.19 1.85
C TYR A 42 -2.68 5.49 2.65
N PRO A 43 -2.67 6.69 2.03
CA PRO A 43 -2.57 7.95 2.79
C PRO A 43 -3.69 8.08 3.84
N LYS A 44 -4.93 7.72 3.50
CA LYS A 44 -6.04 7.76 4.44
C LYS A 44 -5.85 6.80 5.61
N LEU A 45 -5.35 5.59 5.36
CA LEU A 45 -5.03 4.62 6.41
C LEU A 45 -3.92 5.14 7.33
N LEU A 46 -2.84 5.68 6.74
CA LEU A 46 -1.72 6.22 7.50
C LEU A 46 -2.16 7.37 8.41
N HIS A 47 -2.97 8.31 7.90
CA HIS A 47 -3.51 9.44 8.65
C HIS A 47 -4.50 9.01 9.75
N ALA A 48 -5.08 7.81 9.64
CA ALA A 48 -5.98 7.27 10.65
C ALA A 48 -5.25 6.68 11.87
N THR A 49 -3.97 6.30 11.73
CA THR A 49 -3.18 5.71 12.82
C THR A 49 -3.01 6.66 14.01
N ALA A 50 -2.96 6.10 15.22
CA ALA A 50 -2.75 6.87 16.44
C ALA A 50 -1.37 7.56 16.44
N GLU A 51 -0.36 6.89 15.90
CA GLU A 51 1.01 7.37 15.80
C GLU A 51 1.10 8.60 14.88
N TYR A 52 0.48 8.56 13.70
CA TYR A 52 0.47 9.71 12.80
C TYR A 52 -0.32 10.89 13.40
N LYS A 53 -1.49 10.62 13.99
CA LYS A 53 -2.29 11.64 14.68
C LYS A 53 -1.51 12.31 15.80
N GLU A 54 -0.78 11.54 16.59
CA GLU A 54 0.06 12.06 17.67
C GLU A 54 1.20 12.91 17.13
N MET A 55 1.88 12.45 16.06
CA MET A 55 2.98 13.17 15.44
C MET A 55 2.52 14.56 14.96
N VAL A 56 1.37 14.64 14.29
CA VAL A 56 0.76 15.89 13.84
C VAL A 56 0.36 16.77 15.01
N ARG A 57 -0.33 16.20 16.02
CA ARG A 57 -0.78 16.93 17.22
C ARG A 57 0.39 17.56 17.98
N SER A 58 1.48 16.81 18.12
CA SER A 58 2.68 17.22 18.85
C SER A 58 3.69 17.98 17.97
N LYS A 59 3.34 18.28 16.71
CA LYS A 59 4.17 19.00 15.73
C LYS A 59 5.58 18.41 15.61
N ILE A 60 5.68 17.09 15.69
CA ILE A 60 6.95 16.38 15.56
C ILE A 60 7.35 16.42 14.09
N ASP A 61 8.55 16.92 13.82
CA ASP A 61 9.13 16.92 12.49
C ASP A 61 9.25 15.48 11.95
N PRO A 62 8.62 15.14 10.82
CA PRO A 62 8.72 13.83 10.18
C PRO A 62 10.15 13.38 9.88
N GLU A 63 11.08 14.32 9.67
CA GLU A 63 12.49 14.04 9.36
C GLU A 63 13.37 13.91 10.61
N SER A 64 12.85 14.27 11.79
CA SER A 64 13.53 14.01 13.05
C SER A 64 13.57 12.51 13.37
N ALA A 65 14.52 12.08 14.21
CA ALA A 65 14.62 10.68 14.64
C ALA A 65 13.29 10.15 15.23
N LYS A 66 12.61 10.97 16.03
CA LYS A 66 11.29 10.63 16.60
C LYS A 66 10.20 10.57 15.53
N GLY A 67 10.20 11.49 14.56
CA GLY A 67 9.26 11.50 13.44
C GLY A 67 9.39 10.24 12.57
N ILE A 68 10.63 9.87 12.22
CA ILE A 68 10.94 8.66 11.46
C ILE A 68 10.44 7.41 12.21
N GLU A 69 10.71 7.31 13.51
CA GLU A 69 10.25 6.19 14.34
C GLU A 69 8.72 6.10 14.40
N MET A 70 8.03 7.24 14.57
CA MET A 70 6.56 7.28 14.60
C MET A 70 5.95 6.94 13.26
N LEU A 71 6.50 7.44 12.15
CA LEU A 71 6.08 7.06 10.80
C LEU A 71 6.30 5.59 10.52
N ALA A 72 7.43 5.02 10.93
CA ALA A 72 7.69 3.59 10.79
C ALA A 72 6.62 2.77 11.53
N ARG A 73 6.30 3.12 12.78
CA ARG A 73 5.23 2.45 13.55
C ARG A 73 3.86 2.59 12.90
N ALA A 74 3.51 3.78 12.42
CA ALA A 74 2.27 4.02 11.69
C ALA A 74 2.16 3.11 10.45
N ARG A 75 3.25 3.02 9.66
CA ARG A 75 3.30 2.14 8.48
C ARG A 75 3.15 0.68 8.85
N THR A 76 3.84 0.21 9.89
CA THR A 76 3.71 -1.17 10.40
C THR A 76 2.26 -1.48 10.79
N ARG A 77 1.59 -0.55 11.47
CA ARG A 77 0.18 -0.72 11.87
C ARG A 77 -0.75 -0.87 10.67
N VAL A 78 -0.54 -0.06 9.63
CA VAL A 78 -1.29 -0.17 8.36
C VAL A 78 -1.05 -1.53 7.71
N VAL A 79 0.21 -1.98 7.61
CA VAL A 79 0.57 -3.28 7.02
C VAL A 79 -0.12 -4.43 7.76
N GLN A 80 -0.05 -4.45 9.10
CA GLN A 80 -0.70 -5.48 9.92
C GLN A 80 -2.23 -5.51 9.74
N ALA A 81 -2.88 -4.34 9.69
CA ALA A 81 -4.31 -4.27 9.44
C ALA A 81 -4.68 -4.76 8.03
N CYS A 82 -3.84 -4.45 7.03
CA CYS A 82 -3.98 -4.98 5.68
C CYS A 82 -3.79 -6.51 5.64
N GLU A 83 -2.82 -7.08 6.34
CA GLU A 83 -2.62 -8.54 6.42
C GLU A 83 -3.84 -9.27 7.00
N VAL A 84 -4.46 -8.70 8.05
CA VAL A 84 -5.70 -9.23 8.63
C VAL A 84 -6.83 -9.22 7.59
N GLU A 85 -7.04 -8.10 6.89
CA GLU A 85 -8.07 -8.00 5.86
C GLU A 85 -7.77 -8.87 4.64
N GLN A 86 -6.49 -9.03 4.27
CA GLN A 86 -6.05 -9.91 3.21
C GLN A 86 -6.53 -11.34 3.47
N VAL A 87 -6.34 -11.84 4.70
CA VAL A 87 -6.78 -13.17 5.11
C VAL A 87 -8.31 -13.25 5.18
N ASN A 88 -8.96 -12.30 5.86
CA ASN A 88 -10.41 -12.33 6.07
C ASN A 88 -11.21 -12.19 4.76
N GLY A 89 -10.73 -11.35 3.83
CA GLY A 89 -11.35 -11.10 2.55
C GLY A 89 -10.93 -12.05 1.44
N GLY A 90 -9.98 -12.96 1.70
CA GLY A 90 -9.51 -13.94 0.72
C GLY A 90 -8.70 -13.33 -0.43
N TYR A 91 -7.99 -12.23 -0.18
CA TYR A 91 -7.18 -11.54 -1.18
C TYR A 91 -5.77 -12.13 -1.25
N CYS A 92 -5.19 -12.20 -2.46
CA CYS A 92 -3.81 -12.68 -2.60
C CYS A 92 -2.76 -11.60 -2.25
N SER A 93 -3.17 -10.33 -2.30
CA SER A 93 -2.33 -9.16 -2.04
C SER A 93 -3.18 -7.89 -1.89
N ILE A 94 -2.61 -6.86 -1.26
CA ILE A 94 -3.21 -5.53 -1.13
C ILE A 94 -2.22 -4.46 -1.61
N TRP A 95 -2.72 -3.50 -2.39
CA TRP A 95 -1.92 -2.49 -3.08
C TRP A 95 -2.40 -1.06 -2.80
N LYS A 96 -1.51 -0.09 -2.84
CA LYS A 96 -1.83 1.35 -2.84
C LYS A 96 -2.41 1.77 -4.19
N ALA A 97 -1.84 1.25 -5.27
CA ALA A 97 -2.31 1.42 -6.63
C ALA A 97 -2.15 0.12 -7.42
N ILE A 98 -3.23 -0.26 -8.10
CA ILE A 98 -3.32 -1.40 -9.00
C ILE A 98 -4.54 -1.21 -9.88
N SER A 99 -4.45 -1.63 -11.14
CA SER A 99 -5.60 -1.71 -12.03
C SER A 99 -5.54 -2.96 -12.90
N ARG A 100 -6.68 -3.39 -13.43
CA ARG A 100 -6.72 -4.44 -14.45
C ARG A 100 -6.69 -3.80 -15.82
N ARG A 101 -5.96 -4.44 -16.75
CA ARG A 101 -5.88 -4.02 -18.15
C ARG A 101 -7.20 -4.14 -18.89
N ASP A 102 -8.08 -5.03 -18.43
CA ASP A 102 -9.43 -5.20 -18.96
C ASP A 102 -10.43 -4.13 -18.47
N GLY A 103 -10.00 -3.22 -17.58
CA GLY A 103 -10.84 -2.17 -17.01
C GLY A 103 -11.75 -2.63 -15.85
N THR A 104 -11.75 -3.91 -15.50
CA THR A 104 -12.53 -4.42 -14.36
C THR A 104 -12.01 -3.81 -13.05
N ALA A 105 -12.95 -3.40 -12.20
CA ALA A 105 -12.62 -2.78 -10.92
C ALA A 105 -11.87 -3.75 -9.98
N ILE A 106 -10.83 -3.25 -9.33
CA ILE A 106 -10.19 -3.91 -8.19
C ILE A 106 -10.95 -3.56 -6.91
N PRO A 107 -11.33 -4.55 -6.07
CA PRO A 107 -11.98 -4.30 -4.79
C PRO A 107 -11.20 -3.30 -3.93
N ASP A 108 -11.89 -2.28 -3.42
CA ASP A 108 -11.33 -1.32 -2.48
C ASP A 108 -11.72 -1.72 -1.05
N VAL A 109 -10.71 -2.04 -0.24
CA VAL A 109 -10.90 -2.56 1.13
C VAL A 109 -10.57 -1.53 2.20
N THR A 110 -10.37 -0.26 1.82
CA THR A 110 -9.98 0.82 2.75
C THR A 110 -10.89 0.89 3.97
N LYS A 111 -12.21 0.79 3.79
CA LYS A 111 -13.18 0.86 4.90
C LYS A 111 -13.08 -0.34 5.84
N ALA A 112 -12.72 -1.51 5.33
CA ALA A 112 -12.55 -2.71 6.15
C ALA A 112 -11.26 -2.60 6.98
N VAL A 113 -10.14 -2.22 6.34
CA VAL A 113 -8.85 -2.02 7.00
C VAL A 113 -8.92 -0.91 8.07
N LEU A 114 -9.66 0.18 7.83
CA LEU A 114 -9.88 1.25 8.82
C LEU A 114 -10.47 0.77 10.14
N LYS A 115 -11.15 -0.38 10.19
CA LYS A 115 -11.68 -0.92 11.45
C LYS A 115 -10.59 -1.49 12.37
N GLY A 116 -9.43 -1.81 11.81
CA GLY A 116 -8.27 -2.37 12.53
C GLY A 116 -7.20 -1.34 12.89
N ILE A 117 -7.40 -0.05 12.58
CA ILE A 117 -6.46 1.05 12.82
C ILE A 117 -7.03 2.01 13.85
#